data_AF-X0KGW1-F1
#
_entry.id   AF-X0KGW1-F1
#
_cell.length_a   1.000
_cell.length_b   1.000
_cell.length_c   1.000
_cell.angle_alpha   90.00
_cell.angle_beta   90.00
_cell.angle_gamma   90.00
#
_symmetry.space_group_name_H-M   'P 1'
#
loop_
_entity.id
_entity.type
_entity.pdbx_description
1 polymer ?
#
loop_
_entity_poly.entity_id
_entity_poly.type
_entity_poly.pdbx_seq_one_letter_code
_entity_poly.pdbx_strand_id
1 'polypeptide(L)'
;MAVSSEPFSQHLTMCWHQELALRATRFWNTLSTSEQDMRRHTVLMAACRHQDIFYLVIHQLCCLWSIDKAAVHDIFDSLTALHNVDSTFDTIQQILNNDDLSPCGLRWYASFPQPIREALAGSGGKTFATHLVSFMGHFATLWHPLLDQAGLEDQPISGSVLKHDLDCSSPILRYILFVASSLQIGIVAGPDATILDEKFEKDETDKYSICGESVREVLASEHTRLLHHHM
;
A
#
# COMPACT_ATOMS: atom_id res chain seq x y z
N MET A 1 17.14 -19.36 -24.68
CA MET A 1 15.83 -19.71 -24.07
C MET A 1 15.44 -18.56 -23.18
N ALA A 2 14.50 -17.72 -23.62
CA ALA A 2 14.04 -16.57 -22.85
C ALA A 2 13.20 -17.10 -21.69
N VAL A 3 13.70 -16.97 -20.46
CA VAL A 3 12.87 -17.10 -19.26
C VAL A 3 11.86 -15.97 -19.37
N SER A 4 10.58 -16.32 -19.51
CA SER A 4 9.48 -15.37 -19.38
C SER A 4 9.54 -14.78 -17.97
N SER A 5 10.20 -13.65 -17.82
CA SER A 5 10.21 -12.87 -16.59
C SER A 5 8.84 -12.21 -16.47
N GLU A 6 7.86 -12.94 -15.94
CA GLU A 6 6.59 -12.32 -15.56
C GLU A 6 6.90 -11.34 -14.43
N PRO A 7 6.72 -10.02 -14.63
CA PRO A 7 7.26 -9.01 -13.73
C PRO A 7 6.62 -9.02 -12.33
N PHE A 8 5.59 -9.83 -12.11
CA PHE A 8 4.73 -9.79 -10.92
C PHE A 8 4.15 -11.19 -10.62
N SER A 9 5.01 -12.21 -10.49
CA SER A 9 4.56 -13.58 -10.17
C SER A 9 4.42 -13.82 -8.66
N GLN A 10 3.50 -14.73 -8.28
CA GLN A 10 3.27 -15.11 -6.88
C GLN A 10 4.54 -15.62 -6.19
N HIS A 11 5.42 -16.32 -6.92
CA HIS A 11 6.68 -16.82 -6.38
C HIS A 11 7.60 -15.70 -5.87
N LEU A 12 7.60 -14.54 -6.54
CA LEU A 12 8.42 -13.39 -6.14
C LEU A 12 7.99 -12.82 -4.79
N THR A 13 6.69 -12.82 -4.49
CA THR A 13 6.17 -12.28 -3.23
C THR A 13 6.70 -13.03 -2.01
N MET A 14 6.91 -14.35 -2.12
CA MET A 14 7.51 -15.14 -1.04
C MET A 14 9.01 -14.84 -0.87
N CYS A 15 9.75 -14.63 -1.95
CA CYS A 15 11.15 -14.19 -1.86
C CYS A 15 11.25 -12.81 -1.21
N TRP A 16 10.38 -11.87 -1.58
CA TRP A 16 10.33 -10.53 -0.99
C TRP A 16 9.94 -10.57 0.49
N HIS A 17 9.01 -11.45 0.88
CA HIS A 17 8.69 -11.69 2.29
C HIS A 17 9.92 -12.15 3.08
N GLN A 18 10.71 -13.09 2.53
CA GLN A 18 11.94 -13.57 3.17
C GLN A 18 13.00 -12.47 3.27
N GLU A 19 13.17 -11.66 2.22
CA GLU A 19 14.07 -10.50 2.25
C GLU A 19 13.67 -9.50 3.33
N LEU A 20 12.38 -9.18 3.44
CA LEU A 20 11.85 -8.34 4.52
C LEU A 20 12.14 -8.96 5.88
N ALA A 21 11.87 -10.25 6.09
CA ALA A 21 12.16 -10.91 7.37
C ALA A 21 13.66 -10.85 7.73
N LEU A 22 14.55 -11.12 6.76
CA LEU A 22 16.00 -11.01 6.95
C LEU A 22 16.42 -9.58 7.27
N ARG A 23 15.83 -8.59 6.61
CA ARG A 23 16.13 -7.18 6.85
C ARG A 23 15.63 -6.73 8.23
N ALA A 24 14.46 -7.20 8.67
CA ALA A 24 13.93 -6.95 10.00
C ALA A 24 14.94 -7.38 11.07
N THR A 25 15.46 -8.61 11.00
CA THR A 25 16.48 -9.09 11.96
C THR A 25 17.73 -8.22 12.00
N ARG A 26 18.10 -7.54 10.91
CA ARG A 26 19.23 -6.60 10.87
C ARG A 26 18.87 -5.22 11.41
N PHE A 27 17.67 -4.71 11.09
CA PHE A 27 17.15 -3.42 11.57
C PHE A 27 17.01 -3.37 13.10
N TRP A 28 16.58 -4.47 13.71
CA TRP A 28 16.38 -4.53 15.17
C TRP A 28 17.68 -4.54 15.98
N ASN A 29 18.79 -4.92 15.35
CA ASN A 29 20.11 -4.85 15.98
C ASN A 29 20.70 -3.42 15.97
N THR A 30 20.03 -2.46 15.34
CA THR A 30 20.46 -1.05 15.29
C THR A 30 19.51 -0.16 16.10
N LEU A 31 20.03 0.54 17.11
CA LEU A 31 19.34 1.45 18.05
C LEU A 31 18.63 2.67 17.42
N SER A 32 18.56 2.79 16.09
CA SER A 32 18.12 4.01 15.39
C SER A 32 16.90 3.82 14.49
N THR A 33 16.18 2.70 14.60
CA THR A 33 15.02 2.43 13.74
C THR A 33 13.81 3.21 14.24
N SER A 34 13.20 4.02 13.38
CA SER A 34 12.00 4.79 13.73
C SER A 34 10.80 3.84 13.90
N GLU A 35 9.85 4.18 14.77
CA GLU A 35 8.60 3.43 14.91
C GLU A 35 7.86 3.33 13.57
N GLN A 36 7.97 4.36 12.73
CA GLN A 36 7.35 4.37 11.42
C GLN A 36 7.99 3.37 10.44
N ASP A 37 9.31 3.19 10.47
CA ASP A 37 9.97 2.13 9.70
C ASP A 37 9.44 0.74 10.12
N MET A 38 9.23 0.52 11.44
CA MET A 38 8.68 -0.74 11.97
C MET A 38 7.28 -1.02 11.41
N ARG A 39 6.42 -0.01 11.48
CA ARG A 39 5.05 -0.08 10.98
C ARG A 39 5.05 -0.35 9.49
N ARG A 40 5.89 0.37 8.73
CA ARG A 40 5.99 0.16 7.27
C ARG A 40 6.43 -1.25 6.94
N HIS A 41 7.42 -1.76 7.65
CA HIS A 41 7.93 -3.11 7.46
C HIS A 41 6.86 -4.18 7.68
N THR A 42 6.06 -4.01 8.73
CA THR A 42 4.91 -4.88 9.04
C THR A 42 3.93 -4.93 7.88
N VAL A 43 3.55 -3.76 7.34
CA VAL A 43 2.60 -3.69 6.23
C VAL A 43 3.15 -4.30 4.95
N LEU A 44 4.45 -4.13 4.65
CA LEU A 44 5.08 -4.76 3.49
C LEU A 44 5.15 -6.29 3.61
N MET A 45 5.38 -6.82 4.81
CA MET A 45 5.31 -8.26 5.05
C MET A 45 3.90 -8.79 4.84
N ALA A 46 2.89 -8.09 5.37
CA ALA A 46 1.49 -8.42 5.11
C ALA A 46 1.16 -8.39 3.62
N ALA A 47 1.66 -7.41 2.86
CA ALA A 47 1.47 -7.31 1.42
C ALA A 47 2.07 -8.49 0.67
N CYS A 48 3.27 -8.92 1.06
CA CYS A 48 3.87 -10.10 0.47
C CYS A 48 3.06 -11.37 0.77
N ARG A 49 2.52 -11.51 1.99
CA ARG A 49 1.68 -12.65 2.38
C ARG A 49 0.33 -12.67 1.64
N HIS A 50 -0.28 -11.51 1.43
CA HIS A 50 -1.48 -11.34 0.61
C HIS A 50 -1.22 -11.37 -0.90
N GLN A 51 0.04 -11.46 -1.32
CA GLN A 51 0.44 -11.33 -2.73
C GLN A 51 -0.05 -10.01 -3.36
N ASP A 52 -0.13 -8.95 -2.55
CA ASP A 52 -0.63 -7.63 -2.92
C ASP A 52 0.47 -6.81 -3.60
N ILE A 53 0.77 -7.18 -4.83
CA ILE A 53 1.78 -6.53 -5.66
C ILE A 53 1.40 -5.07 -5.96
N PHE A 54 0.10 -4.77 -6.04
CA PHE A 54 -0.40 -3.42 -6.25
C PHE A 54 0.02 -2.49 -5.11
N TYR A 55 -0.18 -2.92 -3.86
CA TYR A 55 0.32 -2.15 -2.71
C TYR A 55 1.84 -1.99 -2.76
N LEU A 56 2.59 -3.06 -3.01
CA LEU A 56 4.06 -3.02 -3.02
C LEU A 56 4.58 -1.98 -4.03
N VAL A 57 3.98 -1.92 -5.22
CA VAL A 57 4.37 -0.95 -6.26
C VAL A 57 3.93 0.47 -5.92
N ILE A 58 2.69 0.69 -5.47
CA ILE A 58 2.22 2.02 -5.03
C ILE A 58 3.11 2.56 -3.92
N HIS A 59 3.43 1.72 -2.93
CA HIS A 59 4.33 2.09 -1.85
C HIS A 59 5.73 2.45 -2.36
N GLN A 60 6.32 1.63 -3.24
CA GLN A 60 7.63 1.91 -3.82
C GLN A 60 7.63 3.27 -4.54
N LEU A 61 6.60 3.53 -5.35
CA LEU A 61 6.43 4.79 -6.06
C LEU A 61 6.23 5.97 -5.11
N CYS A 62 5.48 5.80 -4.00
CA CYS A 62 5.35 6.84 -2.97
C CYS A 62 6.70 7.16 -2.31
N CYS A 63 7.51 6.15 -1.99
CA CYS A 63 8.83 6.39 -1.42
C CYS A 63 9.78 7.04 -2.44
N LEU A 64 9.71 6.64 -3.71
CA LEU A 64 10.45 7.30 -4.78
C LEU A 64 9.99 8.75 -4.97
N TRP A 65 8.69 9.02 -4.91
CA TRP A 65 8.09 10.35 -4.99
C TRP A 65 8.64 11.30 -3.92
N SER A 66 8.76 10.83 -2.67
CA SER A 66 9.33 11.60 -1.58
C SER A 66 10.83 11.91 -1.76
N ILE A 67 11.55 11.17 -2.62
CA ILE A 67 12.99 11.36 -2.88
C ILE A 67 13.23 12.16 -4.17
N ASP A 68 12.56 11.78 -5.25
CA ASP A 68 12.76 12.28 -6.60
C ASP A 68 11.44 12.22 -7.40
N LYS A 69 10.68 13.33 -7.33
CA LYS A 69 9.43 13.49 -8.08
C LYS A 69 9.63 13.36 -9.59
N ALA A 70 10.75 13.85 -10.11
CA ALA A 70 11.04 13.82 -11.55
C ALA A 70 11.20 12.39 -12.06
N ALA A 71 11.80 11.50 -11.26
CA ALA A 71 11.91 10.09 -11.61
C ALA A 71 10.54 9.40 -11.73
N VAL A 72 9.55 9.78 -10.91
CA VAL A 72 8.18 9.27 -10.99
C VAL A 72 7.44 9.89 -12.17
N HIS A 73 7.59 11.20 -12.41
CA HIS A 73 7.03 11.85 -13.59
C HIS A 73 7.49 11.17 -14.88
N ASP A 74 8.77 10.90 -15.04
CA ASP A 74 9.30 10.24 -16.24
C ASP A 74 8.79 8.80 -16.41
N ILE A 75 8.36 8.12 -15.35
CA ILE A 75 7.68 6.82 -15.46
C ILE A 75 6.28 6.98 -16.07
N PHE A 76 5.58 8.09 -15.79
CA PHE A 76 4.16 8.28 -16.10
C PHE A 76 3.86 9.36 -17.16
N ASP A 77 4.87 10.08 -17.66
CA ASP A 77 4.74 11.24 -18.56
C ASP A 77 3.88 10.97 -19.79
N SER A 78 4.01 9.77 -20.38
CA SER A 78 3.21 9.35 -21.54
C SER A 78 1.98 8.51 -21.21
N LEU A 79 1.70 8.28 -19.92
CA LEU A 79 0.68 7.32 -19.47
C LEU A 79 -0.54 8.01 -18.84
N THR A 80 -0.36 9.13 -18.15
CA THR A 80 -1.44 9.90 -17.54
C THR A 80 -1.06 11.36 -17.41
N ALA A 81 -2.04 12.22 -17.15
CA ALA A 81 -1.77 13.63 -16.88
C ALA A 81 -1.00 13.78 -15.56
N LEU A 82 0.08 14.58 -15.56
CA LEU A 82 0.96 14.72 -14.39
C LEU A 82 0.22 15.23 -13.13
N HIS A 83 -0.86 16.01 -13.27
CA HIS A 83 -1.65 16.44 -12.12
C HIS A 83 -2.30 15.25 -11.36
N ASN A 84 -2.64 14.15 -12.04
CA ASN A 84 -3.15 12.94 -11.39
C ASN A 84 -2.05 12.26 -10.58
N VAL A 85 -0.82 12.25 -11.11
CA VAL A 85 0.37 11.72 -10.44
C VAL A 85 0.64 12.53 -9.17
N ASP A 86 0.73 13.85 -9.32
CA ASP A 86 1.00 14.79 -8.22
C ASP A 86 -0.04 14.66 -7.12
N SER A 87 -1.32 14.79 -7.47
CA SER A 87 -2.42 14.72 -6.51
C SER A 87 -2.46 13.38 -5.78
N THR A 88 -2.24 12.28 -6.49
CA THR A 88 -2.29 10.95 -5.89
C THR A 88 -1.13 10.74 -4.94
N PHE A 89 0.11 10.99 -5.37
CA PHE A 89 1.28 10.70 -4.55
C PHE A 89 1.49 11.72 -3.43
N ASP A 90 1.10 12.99 -3.60
CA ASP A 90 1.11 13.96 -2.51
C ASP A 90 0.10 13.59 -1.41
N THR A 91 -1.05 13.03 -1.77
CA THR A 91 -2.05 12.57 -0.79
C THR A 91 -1.65 11.25 -0.14
N ILE A 92 -1.28 10.24 -0.94
CA ILE A 92 -0.98 8.92 -0.41
C ILE A 92 0.28 8.96 0.47
N GLN A 93 1.32 9.74 0.12
CA GLN A 93 2.51 9.83 0.98
C GLN A 93 2.19 10.41 2.37
N GLN A 94 1.22 11.32 2.46
CA GLN A 94 0.73 11.88 3.73
C GLN A 94 -0.05 10.84 4.51
N ILE A 95 -0.99 10.13 3.88
CA ILE A 95 -1.73 9.02 4.52
C ILE A 95 -0.77 7.95 5.05
N LEU A 96 0.28 7.67 4.28
CA LEU A 96 1.30 6.71 4.64
C LEU A 96 2.30 7.26 5.67
N ASN A 97 2.28 8.56 6.00
CA ASN A 97 3.27 9.25 6.86
C ASN A 97 4.71 8.96 6.43
N ASN A 98 5.04 9.25 5.16
CA ASN A 98 6.40 9.04 4.64
C ASN A 98 7.43 9.98 5.27
N ASP A 99 7.02 11.18 5.71
CA ASP A 99 7.93 12.16 6.32
C ASP A 99 8.55 11.68 7.64
N ASP A 100 7.90 10.72 8.31
CA ASP A 100 8.37 10.11 9.57
C ASP A 100 9.29 8.89 9.33
N LEU A 101 9.50 8.48 8.08
CA LEU A 101 10.43 7.39 7.76
C LEU A 101 11.88 7.86 7.90
N SER A 102 12.77 6.96 8.31
CA SER A 102 14.19 7.29 8.32
C SER A 102 14.70 7.49 6.88
N PRO A 103 15.68 8.39 6.63
CA PRO A 103 16.25 8.59 5.29
C PRO A 103 16.86 7.31 4.69
N CYS A 104 17.31 6.38 5.54
CA CYS A 104 17.81 5.07 5.12
C CYS A 104 16.65 4.12 4.77
N GLY A 105 15.58 4.12 5.56
CA GLY A 105 14.35 3.39 5.26
C GLY A 105 13.76 3.83 3.92
N LEU A 106 13.50 5.13 3.77
CA LEU A 106 12.89 5.71 2.57
C LEU A 106 13.64 5.34 1.27
N ARG A 107 14.98 5.47 1.25
CA ARG A 107 15.80 5.08 0.10
C ARG A 107 15.73 3.59 -0.23
N TRP A 108 15.71 2.76 0.79
CA TRP A 108 15.57 1.32 0.58
C TRP A 108 14.18 0.96 0.05
N TYR A 109 13.13 1.53 0.65
CA TYR A 109 11.75 1.32 0.25
C TYR A 109 11.47 1.79 -1.20
N ALA A 110 12.12 2.86 -1.66
CA ALA A 110 12.04 3.30 -3.06
C ALA A 110 12.69 2.32 -4.07
N SER A 111 13.55 1.41 -3.59
CA SER A 111 14.23 0.40 -4.43
C SER A 111 13.66 -1.01 -4.28
N PHE A 112 12.89 -1.26 -3.22
CA PHE A 112 12.21 -2.52 -2.96
C PHE A 112 10.84 -2.55 -3.65
N PRO A 113 10.39 -3.67 -4.22
CA PRO A 113 11.04 -4.98 -4.19
C PRO A 113 12.07 -5.24 -5.31
N GLN A 114 12.04 -4.44 -6.37
CA GLN A 114 12.98 -4.46 -7.49
C GLN A 114 12.94 -3.10 -8.21
N PRO A 115 13.87 -2.78 -9.12
CA PRO A 115 13.81 -1.52 -9.86
C PRO A 115 12.49 -1.34 -10.63
N ILE A 116 11.71 -0.32 -10.26
CA ILE A 116 10.32 -0.17 -10.75
C ILE A 116 10.21 0.01 -12.26
N ARG A 117 11.19 0.69 -12.88
CA ARG A 117 11.24 0.90 -14.33
C ARG A 117 11.37 -0.41 -15.10
N GLU A 118 12.19 -1.32 -14.59
CA GLU A 118 12.39 -2.63 -15.19
C GLU A 118 11.13 -3.49 -15.06
N ALA A 119 10.49 -3.44 -13.88
CA ALA A 119 9.24 -4.16 -13.61
C ALA A 119 8.10 -3.71 -14.54
N LEU A 120 7.99 -2.41 -14.84
CA LEU A 120 6.92 -1.86 -15.69
C LEU A 120 7.20 -1.96 -17.20
N ALA A 121 8.45 -2.19 -17.63
CA ALA A 121 8.81 -2.21 -19.05
C ALA A 121 8.28 -3.43 -19.83
N GLY A 122 8.10 -4.58 -19.15
CA GLY A 122 7.62 -5.82 -19.75
C GLY A 122 6.14 -5.80 -20.16
N SER A 123 5.68 -6.77 -20.95
CA SER A 123 4.27 -6.86 -21.39
C SER A 123 3.28 -6.92 -20.22
N GLY A 124 3.58 -7.74 -19.20
CA GLY A 124 2.80 -7.76 -17.94
C GLY A 124 2.89 -6.44 -17.16
N GLY A 125 4.02 -5.75 -17.25
CA GLY A 125 4.25 -4.44 -16.65
C GLY A 125 3.38 -3.34 -17.26
N LYS A 126 3.19 -3.36 -18.58
CA LYS A 126 2.31 -2.41 -19.27
C LYS A 126 0.85 -2.55 -18.86
N THR A 127 0.34 -3.78 -18.79
CA THR A 127 -1.04 -4.03 -18.30
C THR A 127 -1.20 -3.54 -16.87
N PHE A 128 -0.22 -3.81 -16.02
CA PHE A 128 -0.22 -3.35 -14.63
C PHE A 128 -0.16 -1.82 -14.54
N ALA A 129 0.65 -1.16 -15.37
CA ALA A 129 0.72 0.29 -15.44
C ALA A 129 -0.62 0.93 -15.81
N THR A 130 -1.41 0.30 -16.68
CA THR A 130 -2.78 0.74 -16.99
C THR A 130 -3.67 0.73 -15.75
N HIS A 131 -3.58 -0.30 -14.90
CA HIS A 131 -4.34 -0.34 -13.64
C HIS A 131 -3.88 0.74 -12.66
N LEU A 132 -2.57 1.01 -12.56
CA LEU A 132 -2.05 2.11 -11.74
C LEU A 132 -2.57 3.46 -12.23
N VAL A 133 -2.57 3.70 -13.53
CA VAL A 133 -3.08 4.94 -14.15
C VAL A 133 -4.57 5.13 -13.90
N SER A 134 -5.36 4.06 -14.07
CA SER A 134 -6.80 4.07 -13.78
C SER A 134 -7.07 4.46 -12.33
N PHE A 135 -6.40 3.79 -11.39
CA PHE A 135 -6.44 4.12 -9.97
C PHE A 135 -6.05 5.58 -9.70
N MET A 136 -4.92 6.07 -10.24
CA MET A 136 -4.49 7.46 -10.02
C MET A 136 -5.49 8.49 -10.56
N GLY A 137 -6.09 8.22 -11.73
CA GLY A 137 -7.10 9.10 -12.31
C GLY A 137 -8.36 9.20 -11.44
N HIS A 138 -8.87 8.07 -10.98
CA HIS A 138 -10.03 8.03 -10.08
C HIS A 138 -9.68 8.60 -8.70
N PHE A 139 -8.55 8.24 -8.12
CA PHE A 139 -8.10 8.71 -6.80
C PHE A 139 -7.95 10.24 -6.77
N ALA A 140 -7.25 10.82 -7.75
CA ALA A 140 -7.07 12.27 -7.86
C ALA A 140 -8.41 13.03 -7.98
N THR A 141 -9.44 12.41 -8.55
CA THR A 141 -10.74 13.06 -8.79
C THR A 141 -11.73 12.83 -7.65
N LEU A 142 -11.74 11.63 -7.06
CA LEU A 142 -12.84 11.16 -6.21
C LEU A 142 -12.46 11.05 -4.73
N TRP A 143 -11.18 11.03 -4.36
CA TRP A 143 -10.78 10.85 -2.95
C TRP A 143 -11.39 11.89 -2.01
N HIS A 144 -11.24 13.19 -2.31
CA HIS A 144 -11.79 14.26 -1.48
C HIS A 144 -13.33 14.29 -1.46
N PRO A 145 -14.04 14.20 -2.61
CA PRO A 145 -15.50 14.06 -2.60
C PRO A 145 -16.01 12.88 -1.77
N LEU A 146 -15.32 11.73 -1.81
CA LEU A 146 -15.69 10.57 -1.00
C LEU A 146 -15.45 10.82 0.50
N LEU A 147 -14.37 11.52 0.87
CA LEU A 147 -14.13 11.92 2.25
C LEU A 147 -15.19 12.91 2.77
N ASP A 148 -15.61 13.87 1.95
CA ASP A 148 -16.67 14.81 2.30
C ASP A 148 -17.99 14.07 2.53
N GLN A 149 -18.33 13.12 1.65
CA GLN A 149 -19.52 12.28 1.81
C GLN A 149 -19.43 11.40 3.07
N ALA A 150 -18.28 10.79 3.35
CA ALA A 150 -18.04 10.01 4.56
C ALA A 150 -18.27 10.85 5.83
N GLY A 151 -17.84 12.11 5.82
CA GLY A 151 -18.10 13.06 6.91
C GLY A 151 -19.57 13.44 7.07
N LEU A 152 -20.31 13.58 5.98
CA LEU A 152 -21.76 13.84 6.03
C LEU A 152 -22.57 12.65 6.52
N GLU A 153 -22.13 11.44 6.19
CA GLU A 153 -22.81 10.19 6.57
C GLU A 153 -22.37 9.66 7.94
N ASP A 154 -21.33 10.25 8.54
CA ASP A 154 -20.67 9.75 9.76
C ASP A 154 -20.29 8.26 9.61
N GLN A 155 -19.76 7.92 8.44
CA GLN A 155 -19.37 6.56 8.06
C GLN A 155 -18.10 6.60 7.22
N PRO A 156 -17.08 5.77 7.52
CA PRO A 156 -15.89 5.68 6.69
C PRO A 156 -16.19 5.06 5.33
N ILE A 157 -15.31 5.31 4.36
CA ILE A 157 -15.45 4.83 2.99
C ILE A 157 -15.29 3.30 2.96
N SER A 158 -16.29 2.58 2.43
CA SER A 158 -16.26 1.11 2.42
C SER A 158 -15.26 0.53 1.41
N GLY A 159 -14.83 -0.73 1.64
CA GLY A 159 -13.90 -1.43 0.74
C GLY A 159 -14.43 -1.57 -0.68
N SER A 160 -15.73 -1.85 -0.84
CA SER A 160 -16.39 -1.93 -2.15
C SER A 160 -16.41 -0.60 -2.90
N VAL A 161 -16.62 0.52 -2.22
CA VAL A 161 -16.51 1.86 -2.83
C VAL A 161 -15.06 2.12 -3.24
N LEU A 162 -14.09 1.86 -2.37
CA LEU A 162 -12.67 2.02 -2.71
C LEU A 162 -12.26 1.14 -3.90
N LYS A 163 -12.82 -0.06 -4.01
CA LYS A 163 -12.53 -0.96 -5.14
C LYS A 163 -13.19 -0.51 -6.44
N HIS A 164 -14.47 -0.16 -6.41
CA HIS A 164 -15.24 0.14 -7.61
C HIS A 164 -15.01 1.57 -8.09
N ASP A 165 -15.10 2.54 -7.19
CA ASP A 165 -15.06 3.96 -7.55
C ASP A 165 -13.61 4.43 -7.72
N LEU A 166 -12.68 3.97 -6.88
CA LEU A 166 -11.26 4.33 -7.01
C LEU A 166 -10.47 3.35 -7.88
N ASP A 167 -11.06 2.26 -8.36
CA ASP A 167 -10.35 1.17 -9.03
C ASP A 167 -9.14 0.63 -8.22
N CYS A 168 -9.26 0.65 -6.88
CA CYS A 168 -8.18 0.21 -6.01
C CYS A 168 -8.19 -1.32 -5.87
N SER A 169 -7.33 -1.99 -6.64
CA SER A 169 -7.23 -3.46 -6.61
C SER A 169 -6.56 -4.03 -5.36
N SER A 170 -5.79 -3.22 -4.63
CA SER A 170 -5.05 -3.63 -3.44
C SER A 170 -5.92 -3.74 -2.18
N PRO A 171 -6.09 -4.93 -1.58
CA PRO A 171 -6.78 -5.06 -0.28
C PRO A 171 -6.07 -4.29 0.85
N ILE A 172 -4.75 -4.23 0.86
CA ILE A 172 -4.02 -3.50 1.91
C ILE A 172 -4.21 -1.99 1.77
N LEU A 173 -4.11 -1.45 0.57
CA LEU A 173 -4.33 -0.04 0.33
C LEU A 173 -5.78 0.34 0.63
N ARG A 174 -6.75 -0.51 0.27
CA ARG A 174 -8.16 -0.27 0.66
C ARG A 174 -8.32 -0.20 2.17
N TYR A 175 -7.72 -1.11 2.94
CA TYR A 175 -7.78 -1.04 4.41
C TYR A 175 -7.12 0.24 4.95
N ILE A 176 -5.97 0.63 4.41
CA ILE A 176 -5.29 1.88 4.81
C ILE A 176 -6.17 3.12 4.53
N LEU A 177 -6.78 3.19 3.35
CA LEU A 177 -7.66 4.30 2.98
C LEU A 177 -8.94 4.33 3.82
N PHE A 178 -9.50 3.16 4.14
CA PHE A 178 -10.61 3.05 5.08
C PHE A 178 -10.22 3.62 6.46
N VAL A 179 -9.10 3.19 7.03
CA VAL A 179 -8.60 3.71 8.32
C VAL A 179 -8.38 5.23 8.24
N ALA A 180 -7.78 5.73 7.16
CA ALA A 180 -7.58 7.17 6.95
C ALA A 180 -8.92 7.94 6.93
N SER A 181 -9.95 7.39 6.29
CA SER A 181 -11.29 7.99 6.29
C SER A 181 -11.96 7.95 7.67
N SER A 182 -11.76 6.89 8.44
CA SER A 182 -12.26 6.79 9.83
C SER A 182 -11.63 7.85 10.74
N LEU A 183 -10.32 8.08 10.59
CA LEU A 183 -9.61 9.11 11.35
C LEU A 183 -10.15 10.52 11.03
N GLN A 184 -10.48 10.78 9.77
CA GLN A 184 -11.02 12.08 9.33
C GLN A 184 -12.37 12.41 9.99
N ILE A 185 -13.21 11.41 10.26
CA ILE A 185 -14.49 11.57 10.95
C ILE A 185 -14.38 11.44 12.48
N GLY A 186 -13.16 11.36 13.02
CA GLY A 186 -12.91 11.36 14.46
C GLY A 186 -12.98 9.97 15.13
N ILE A 187 -13.06 8.89 14.35
CA ILE A 187 -13.08 7.53 14.87
C ILE A 187 -11.66 6.96 14.87
N VAL A 188 -11.06 6.89 16.07
CA VAL A 188 -9.64 6.51 16.24
C VAL A 188 -9.48 5.13 16.88
N ALA A 189 -10.18 4.87 17.98
CA ALA A 189 -10.09 3.61 18.74
C ALA A 189 -11.33 3.40 19.61
N GLY A 190 -11.56 2.16 20.04
CA GLY A 190 -12.66 1.79 20.91
C GLY A 190 -13.71 0.89 20.23
N PRO A 191 -14.86 0.66 20.89
CA PRO A 191 -15.89 -0.24 20.37
C PRO A 191 -16.38 0.12 18.97
N ASP A 192 -16.53 1.41 18.69
CA ASP A 192 -17.00 1.92 17.39
C ASP A 192 -16.01 1.60 16.27
N ALA A 193 -14.70 1.70 16.54
CA ALA A 193 -13.66 1.33 15.59
C ALA A 193 -13.68 -0.19 15.29
N THR A 194 -13.87 -1.04 16.30
CA THR A 194 -13.99 -2.49 16.12
C THR A 194 -15.22 -2.86 15.27
N ILE A 195 -16.36 -2.22 15.51
CA ILE A 195 -17.59 -2.46 14.72
C ILE A 195 -17.39 -2.08 13.26
N LEU A 196 -16.70 -0.97 13.00
CA LEU A 196 -16.40 -0.52 11.64
C LEU A 196 -15.38 -1.43 10.95
N ASP A 197 -14.35 -1.91 11.66
CA ASP A 197 -13.43 -2.92 11.15
C ASP A 197 -14.19 -4.19 10.74
N GLU A 198 -15.07 -4.72 11.59
CA GLU A 198 -15.90 -5.90 11.27
C GLU A 198 -16.79 -5.66 10.05
N LYS A 199 -17.38 -4.47 9.92
CA LYS A 199 -18.19 -4.07 8.77
C LYS A 199 -17.35 -4.01 7.49
N PHE A 200 -16.14 -3.47 7.56
CA PHE A 200 -15.20 -3.43 6.44
C PHE A 200 -14.78 -4.84 6.01
N GLU A 201 -14.41 -5.70 6.96
CA GLU A 201 -14.02 -7.09 6.70
C GLU A 201 -15.14 -7.90 6.04
N LYS A 202 -16.37 -7.70 6.49
CA LYS A 202 -17.54 -8.32 5.86
C LYS A 202 -17.72 -7.84 4.42
N ASP A 203 -17.61 -6.54 4.17
CA ASP A 203 -17.74 -5.97 2.82
C ASP A 203 -16.65 -6.49 1.87
N GLU A 204 -15.43 -6.69 2.36
CA GLU A 204 -14.32 -7.27 1.60
C GLU A 204 -14.52 -8.78 1.35
N THR A 205 -14.98 -9.53 2.36
CA THR A 205 -15.08 -11.00 2.32
C THR A 205 -16.25 -11.47 1.47
N ASP A 206 -17.42 -10.83 1.61
CA ASP A 206 -18.64 -11.19 0.87
C ASP A 206 -18.48 -11.00 -0.66
N LYS A 207 -17.49 -10.20 -1.09
CA LYS A 207 -17.33 -9.80 -2.49
C LYS A 207 -16.00 -10.20 -3.13
N TYR A 208 -14.90 -10.32 -2.38
CA TYR A 208 -13.54 -10.29 -2.97
C TYR A 208 -12.50 -11.22 -2.35
N SER A 209 -12.86 -12.12 -1.43
CA SER A 209 -11.86 -12.91 -0.70
C SER A 209 -11.06 -13.88 -1.59
N ILE A 210 -9.74 -13.69 -1.64
CA ILE A 210 -8.76 -14.54 -2.38
C ILE A 210 -7.95 -15.42 -1.41
N CYS A 211 -7.86 -15.04 -0.14
CA CYS A 211 -7.13 -15.74 0.92
C CYS A 211 -8.02 -15.74 2.17
N GLY A 212 -8.18 -16.88 2.83
CA GLY A 212 -9.14 -17.05 3.93
C GLY A 212 -8.83 -16.26 5.21
N GLU A 213 -7.82 -15.39 5.20
CA GLU A 213 -7.42 -14.51 6.31
C GLU A 213 -7.74 -13.05 5.96
N SER A 214 -8.24 -12.28 6.91
CA SER A 214 -8.49 -10.84 6.73
C SER A 214 -7.17 -10.06 6.71
N VAL A 215 -7.17 -8.88 6.07
CA VAL A 215 -6.00 -7.97 6.06
C VAL A 215 -5.56 -7.64 7.49
N ARG A 216 -6.52 -7.45 8.40
CA ARG A 216 -6.26 -7.13 9.80
C ARG A 216 -5.64 -8.30 10.55
N GLU A 217 -6.13 -9.52 10.33
CA GLU A 217 -5.53 -10.75 10.90
C GLU A 217 -4.08 -10.91 10.46
N VAL A 218 -3.79 -10.69 9.17
CA VAL A 218 -2.43 -10.78 8.64
C VAL A 218 -1.54 -9.67 9.20
N LEU A 219 -2.00 -8.42 9.25
CA LEU A 219 -1.25 -7.32 9.86
C LEU A 219 -0.92 -7.60 11.34
N ALA A 220 -1.90 -8.06 12.11
CA ALA A 220 -1.70 -8.43 13.52
C ALA A 220 -0.72 -9.60 13.67
N SER A 221 -0.81 -10.60 12.79
CA SER A 221 0.09 -11.75 12.75
C SER A 221 1.53 -11.33 12.46
N GLU A 222 1.77 -10.51 11.44
CA GLU A 222 3.11 -10.05 11.08
C GLU A 222 3.69 -9.10 12.15
N HIS A 223 2.87 -8.23 12.73
CA HIS A 223 3.30 -7.40 13.86
C HIS A 223 3.76 -8.26 15.05
N THR A 224 2.96 -9.27 15.40
CA THR A 224 3.26 -10.19 16.50
C THR A 224 4.54 -10.99 16.22
N ARG A 225 4.74 -11.46 14.98
CA ARG A 225 5.97 -12.17 14.57
C ARG A 225 7.21 -11.30 14.67
N LEU A 226 7.10 -10.04 14.26
CA LEU A 226 8.20 -9.07 14.37
C LEU A 226 8.56 -8.79 15.83
N LEU A 227 7.58 -8.68 16.73
CA LEU A 227 7.82 -8.52 18.16
C LEU A 227 8.41 -9.80 18.81
N HIS A 228 7.94 -11.00 18.44
CA HIS A 228 8.45 -12.24 19.03
C HIS A 228 9.88 -12.58 18.61
N HIS A 229 10.33 -12.16 17.43
CA HIS A 229 11.75 -12.28 17.05
C HIS A 229 12.68 -11.36 17.87
N HIS A 230 12.11 -10.49 18.72
CA HIS A 230 12.83 -9.55 19.56
C HIS A 230 12.94 -10.02 21.03
N MET A 231 12.11 -10.97 21.48
CA MET A 231 12.16 -11.54 22.84
C MET A 231 13.05 -12.78 22.91
#